data_AF-A0A2S4W801-F1
#
_entry.id   AF-A0A2S4W801-F1
#
_cell.length_a   1.000
_cell.length_b   1.000
_cell.length_c   1.000
_cell.angle_alpha   90.00
_cell.angle_beta   90.00
_cell.angle_gamma   90.00
#
_symmetry.space_group_name_H-M   'P 1'
#
loop_
_entity.id
_entity.type
_entity.pdbx_description
1 polymer ?
#
loop_
_entity_poly.entity_id
_entity_poly.type
_entity_poly.pdbx_seq_one_letter_code
_entity_poly.pdbx_strand_id
1 'polypeptide(L)'
;MTGPPLYLTDTNYGPWAFLMKSKLGKIKAWQVVNGEKRLKEEDKPDDIMEYHRLDQTAANELVEHLDSNHLAYVSQTLSETEASSGYSIWQLLKHKYTGDDYISKDLALEKFLELQYIDSTANFIAEARAINHRLVSAKVGLDDQVKTSMLLRKLPSSFRSFRDVISVGCANDVVLCFGFKYQNVHILGYRIQLVEVISNSRAKQVAYREVQQSHQVGRCTDQIK
;
A
#
# COMPACT_ATOMS: atom_id res chain seq x y z
N MET A 1 -3.22 -31.59 -5.52
CA MET A 1 -3.16 -31.01 -6.88
C MET A 1 -2.46 -29.66 -6.78
N THR A 2 -1.19 -29.58 -7.13
CA THR A 2 -0.45 -28.31 -7.24
C THR A 2 -0.76 -27.72 -8.61
N GLY A 3 -1.44 -26.57 -8.65
CA GLY A 3 -1.57 -25.78 -9.87
C GLY A 3 -0.19 -25.40 -10.44
N PRO A 4 -0.12 -24.93 -11.69
CA PRO A 4 1.15 -24.56 -12.31
C PRO A 4 1.92 -23.55 -11.44
N PRO A 5 3.27 -23.65 -11.37
CA PRO A 5 4.08 -22.71 -10.62
C PRO A 5 3.82 -21.28 -11.12
N LEU A 6 3.54 -20.35 -10.20
CA LEU A 6 3.50 -18.94 -10.55
C LEU A 6 4.96 -18.46 -10.64
N TYR A 7 5.44 -18.26 -11.86
CA TYR A 7 6.75 -17.65 -12.12
C TYR A 7 6.70 -16.15 -11.88
N LEU A 8 7.81 -15.59 -11.38
CA LEU A 8 7.98 -14.14 -11.27
C LEU A 8 8.08 -13.53 -12.67
N THR A 9 7.26 -12.51 -12.90
CA THR A 9 7.29 -11.63 -14.08
C THR A 9 7.33 -10.17 -13.61
N ASP A 10 7.57 -9.24 -14.53
CA ASP A 10 7.67 -7.80 -14.20
C ASP A 10 6.39 -7.18 -13.63
N THR A 11 5.25 -7.86 -13.74
CA THR A 11 3.94 -7.31 -13.36
C THR A 11 3.31 -8.02 -12.16
N ASN A 12 3.91 -9.09 -11.64
CA ASN A 12 3.27 -9.94 -10.64
C ASN A 12 4.05 -10.09 -9.31
N TYR A 13 5.09 -9.28 -9.07
CA TYR A 13 5.93 -9.39 -7.87
C TYR A 13 5.12 -9.43 -6.57
N GLY A 14 4.07 -8.61 -6.41
CA GLY A 14 3.24 -8.59 -5.21
C GLY A 14 2.58 -9.95 -4.90
N PRO A 15 1.72 -10.47 -5.80
CA PRO A 15 1.15 -11.82 -5.68
C PRO A 15 2.22 -12.93 -5.57
N TRP A 16 3.28 -12.85 -6.37
CA TRP A 16 4.39 -13.82 -6.34
C TRP A 16 5.07 -13.85 -4.97
N ALA A 17 5.45 -12.69 -4.43
CA ALA A 17 6.14 -12.58 -3.16
C ALA A 17 5.27 -13.08 -2.00
N PHE A 18 3.95 -12.87 -2.05
CA PHE A 18 3.02 -13.41 -1.05
C PHE A 18 2.98 -14.95 -1.07
N LEU A 19 2.87 -15.56 -2.25
CA LEU A 19 2.89 -17.02 -2.40
C LEU A 19 4.25 -17.60 -2.02
N MET A 20 5.33 -16.94 -2.41
CA MET A 20 6.69 -17.38 -2.11
C MET A 20 6.97 -17.35 -0.61
N LYS A 21 6.52 -16.32 0.11
CA LYS A 21 6.54 -16.28 1.59
C LYS A 21 5.87 -17.51 2.20
N SER A 22 4.71 -17.91 1.68
CA SER A 22 3.99 -19.09 2.17
C SER A 22 4.78 -20.38 1.91
N LYS A 23 5.37 -20.53 0.72
CA LYS A 23 6.22 -21.68 0.34
C LYS A 23 7.47 -21.78 1.21
N LEU A 24 8.22 -20.70 1.33
CA LEU A 24 9.41 -20.62 2.18
C LEU A 24 9.08 -20.83 3.66
N GLY A 25 7.90 -20.41 4.11
CA GLY A 25 7.39 -20.70 5.45
C GLY A 25 7.16 -22.19 5.69
N LYS A 26 6.60 -22.92 4.72
CA LYS A 26 6.38 -24.38 4.83
C LYS A 26 7.68 -25.16 4.97
N ILE A 27 8.75 -24.71 4.31
CA ILE A 27 10.09 -25.32 4.43
C ILE A 27 10.92 -24.72 5.57
N LYS A 28 10.34 -23.84 6.41
CA LYS A 28 10.98 -23.15 7.53
C LYS A 28 12.18 -22.25 7.15
N ALA A 29 12.32 -21.90 5.88
CA ALA A 29 13.43 -21.08 5.40
C ALA A 29 13.10 -19.57 5.35
N TRP A 30 11.84 -19.19 5.58
CA TRP A 30 11.41 -17.77 5.56
C TRP A 30 12.24 -16.86 6.49
N GLN A 31 12.50 -17.31 7.72
CA GLN A 31 13.25 -16.54 8.72
C GLN A 31 14.72 -16.33 8.33
N VAL A 32 15.27 -17.21 7.48
CA VAL A 32 16.62 -17.04 6.94
C VAL A 32 16.59 -15.99 5.84
N VAL A 33 15.73 -16.14 4.83
CA VAL A 33 15.72 -15.25 3.67
C VAL A 33 15.26 -13.83 3.97
N ASN A 34 14.39 -13.66 4.97
CA ASN A 34 13.91 -12.33 5.38
C ASN A 34 14.92 -11.59 6.26
N GLY A 35 15.96 -12.29 6.75
CA GLY A 35 17.02 -11.76 7.59
C GLY A 35 16.70 -11.68 9.08
N GLU A 36 15.58 -12.25 9.55
CA GLU A 36 15.21 -12.33 10.98
C GLU A 36 16.15 -13.28 11.74
N LYS A 37 16.51 -14.41 11.15
CA LYS A 37 17.56 -15.30 11.62
C LYS A 37 18.85 -14.93 10.89
N ARG A 38 19.89 -14.59 11.65
CA ARG A 38 21.26 -14.41 11.16
C ARG A 38 22.20 -15.22 12.03
N LEU A 39 23.23 -15.78 11.41
CA LEU A 39 24.30 -16.45 12.13
C LEU A 39 25.08 -15.45 12.98
N LYS A 40 25.44 -15.90 14.17
CA LYS A 40 26.33 -15.21 15.10
C LYS A 40 27.59 -16.04 15.33
N GLU A 41 28.65 -15.39 15.80
CA GLU A 41 29.93 -16.08 16.05
C GLU A 41 29.81 -17.15 17.15
N GLU A 42 28.88 -16.97 18.10
CA GLU A 42 28.59 -17.89 19.19
C GLU A 42 27.63 -19.04 18.86
N ASP A 43 27.08 -19.09 17.63
CA ASP A 43 26.13 -20.14 17.25
C ASP A 43 26.80 -21.52 17.20
N LYS A 44 26.05 -22.55 17.60
CA LYS A 44 26.58 -23.91 17.62
C LYS A 44 26.81 -24.41 16.19
N PRO A 45 27.79 -25.31 15.96
CA PRO A 45 28.05 -25.88 14.63
C PRO A 45 26.79 -26.46 13.96
N ASP A 46 25.93 -27.13 14.71
CA ASP A 46 24.66 -27.70 14.20
C ASP A 46 23.68 -26.61 13.71
N ASP A 47 23.62 -25.47 14.41
CA ASP A 47 22.76 -24.33 14.05
C ASP A 47 23.27 -23.63 12.78
N ILE A 48 24.60 -23.54 12.64
CA ILE A 48 25.27 -23.03 11.43
C ILE A 48 24.96 -23.93 10.24
N MET A 49 25.12 -25.24 10.40
CA MET A 49 24.82 -26.20 9.34
C MET A 49 23.35 -26.14 8.91
N GLU A 50 22.41 -26.10 9.86
CA GLU A 50 20.98 -26.01 9.56
C GLU A 50 20.63 -24.68 8.87
N TYR A 51 21.26 -23.57 9.28
CA TYR A 51 21.09 -22.28 8.60
C TYR A 51 21.48 -22.37 7.12
N HIS A 52 22.68 -22.87 6.82
CA HIS A 52 23.15 -22.99 5.44
C HIS A 52 22.28 -23.95 4.62
N ARG A 53 21.83 -25.05 5.23
CA ARG A 53 20.89 -25.99 4.59
C ARG A 53 19.58 -25.29 4.23
N LEU A 54 19.00 -24.51 5.14
CA LEU A 54 17.76 -23.78 4.90
C LEU A 54 17.94 -22.66 3.85
N ASP A 55 19.05 -21.93 3.89
CA ASP A 55 19.37 -20.88 2.92
C ASP A 55 19.48 -21.44 1.50
N GLN A 56 20.20 -22.55 1.34
CA GLN A 56 20.35 -23.23 0.06
C GLN A 56 19.01 -23.83 -0.42
N THR A 57 18.23 -24.41 0.50
CA THR A 57 16.89 -24.92 0.16
C THR A 57 15.98 -23.79 -0.35
N ALA A 58 16.07 -22.60 0.27
CA ALA A 58 15.33 -21.44 -0.19
C ALA A 58 15.83 -20.92 -1.55
N ALA A 59 17.13 -20.94 -1.80
CA ALA A 59 17.70 -20.57 -3.11
C ALA A 59 17.08 -21.40 -4.24
N ASN A 60 17.04 -22.73 -4.05
CA ASN A 60 16.45 -23.65 -5.02
C ASN A 60 14.97 -23.36 -5.26
N GLU A 61 14.17 -23.23 -4.18
CA GLU A 61 12.73 -22.93 -4.31
C GLU A 61 12.50 -21.58 -5.01
N LEU A 62 13.33 -20.57 -4.75
CA LEU A 62 13.23 -19.27 -5.40
C LEU A 62 13.50 -19.38 -6.90
N VAL A 63 14.63 -19.98 -7.27
CA VAL A 63 15.07 -20.16 -8.67
C VAL A 63 14.04 -20.92 -9.49
N GLU A 64 13.40 -21.96 -8.91
CA GLU A 64 12.33 -22.72 -9.57
C GLU A 64 11.07 -21.90 -9.89
N HIS A 65 10.93 -20.70 -9.31
CA HIS A 65 9.79 -19.82 -9.50
C HIS A 65 10.18 -18.48 -10.12
N LEU A 66 11.33 -18.41 -10.80
CA LEU A 66 11.74 -17.28 -11.63
C LEU A 66 11.52 -17.60 -13.11
N ASP A 67 11.07 -16.63 -13.89
CA ASP A 67 11.11 -16.75 -15.34
C ASP A 67 12.55 -16.59 -15.88
N SER A 68 12.74 -16.82 -17.18
CA SER A 68 14.04 -16.71 -17.84
C SER A 68 14.70 -15.34 -17.68
N ASN A 69 13.92 -14.26 -17.67
CA ASN A 69 14.44 -12.90 -17.57
C ASN A 69 14.97 -12.62 -16.16
N HIS A 70 14.25 -13.09 -15.14
CA HIS A 70 14.64 -12.93 -13.74
C HIS A 70 15.82 -13.83 -13.38
N LEU A 71 15.88 -15.04 -13.94
CA LEU A 71 17.05 -15.91 -13.82
C LEU A 71 18.30 -15.23 -14.38
N ALA A 72 18.21 -14.68 -15.59
CA ALA A 72 19.31 -13.94 -16.20
C ALA A 72 19.72 -12.71 -15.37
N TYR A 73 18.74 -11.98 -14.81
CA TYR A 73 19.01 -10.85 -13.93
C TYR A 73 19.76 -11.25 -12.67
N VAL A 74 19.32 -12.32 -11.98
CA VAL A 74 19.99 -12.84 -10.78
C VAL A 74 21.40 -13.29 -11.11
N SER A 75 21.60 -14.08 -12.18
CA SER A 75 22.92 -14.61 -12.56
C SER A 75 23.92 -13.53 -12.99
N GLN A 76 23.44 -12.40 -13.50
CA GLN A 76 24.29 -11.28 -13.91
C GLN A 76 24.61 -10.32 -12.75
N THR A 77 23.75 -10.27 -11.73
CA THR A 77 23.87 -9.30 -10.64
C THR A 77 24.59 -9.87 -9.42
N LEU A 78 24.38 -11.15 -9.11
CA LEU A 78 25.00 -11.82 -7.96
C LEU A 78 26.26 -12.58 -8.39
N SER A 79 27.25 -12.64 -7.51
CA SER A 79 28.36 -13.60 -7.65
C SER A 79 27.85 -15.04 -7.50
N GLU A 80 28.66 -16.02 -7.89
CA GLU A 80 28.28 -17.44 -7.84
C GLU A 80 27.90 -17.90 -6.42
N THR A 81 28.63 -17.41 -5.41
CA THR A 81 28.34 -17.70 -4.00
C THR A 81 27.04 -17.04 -3.55
N GLU A 82 26.78 -15.79 -3.93
CA GLU A 82 25.54 -15.08 -3.61
C GLU A 82 24.33 -15.65 -4.33
N ALA A 83 24.49 -16.10 -5.58
CA ALA A 83 23.43 -16.73 -6.37
C ALA A 83 23.00 -18.09 -5.78
N SER A 84 23.83 -18.70 -4.94
CA SER A 84 23.48 -19.91 -4.18
C SER A 84 22.79 -19.64 -2.84
N SER A 85 22.68 -18.36 -2.44
CA SER A 85 22.05 -17.93 -1.19
C SER A 85 20.63 -17.45 -1.41
N GLY A 86 19.68 -18.12 -0.74
CA GLY A 86 18.27 -17.75 -0.80
C GLY A 86 18.03 -16.34 -0.23
N TYR A 87 18.79 -15.98 0.80
CA TYR A 87 18.80 -14.62 1.35
C TYR A 87 19.20 -13.59 0.29
N SER A 88 20.34 -13.77 -0.37
CA SER A 88 20.82 -12.80 -1.38
C SER A 88 19.86 -12.65 -2.56
N ILE A 89 19.33 -13.77 -3.08
CA ILE A 89 18.32 -13.74 -4.15
C ILE A 89 17.07 -12.97 -3.69
N TRP A 90 16.55 -13.29 -2.50
CA TRP A 90 15.35 -12.62 -1.98
C TRP A 90 15.57 -11.12 -1.80
N GLN A 91 16.70 -10.69 -1.22
CA GLN A 91 16.99 -9.27 -1.04
C GLN A 91 17.17 -8.54 -2.37
N LEU A 92 17.83 -9.16 -3.35
CA LEU A 92 17.98 -8.58 -4.70
C LEU A 92 16.61 -8.34 -5.36
N LEU A 93 15.77 -9.37 -5.39
CA LEU A 93 14.43 -9.26 -6.00
C LEU A 93 13.56 -8.28 -5.23
N LYS A 94 13.59 -8.33 -3.89
CA LYS A 94 12.91 -7.34 -3.06
C LYS A 94 13.38 -5.95 -3.42
N HIS A 95 14.68 -5.69 -3.48
CA HIS A 95 15.22 -4.38 -3.84
C HIS A 95 14.74 -3.92 -5.23
N LYS A 96 14.83 -4.79 -6.25
CA LYS A 96 14.34 -4.49 -7.62
C LYS A 96 12.87 -4.05 -7.64
N TYR A 97 12.02 -4.66 -6.81
CA TYR A 97 10.58 -4.40 -6.79
C TYR A 97 10.09 -3.61 -5.58
N THR A 98 10.98 -3.04 -4.76
CA THR A 98 10.56 -2.24 -3.59
C THR A 98 9.88 -0.95 -4.05
N GLY A 99 10.02 -0.56 -5.33
CA GLY A 99 9.40 0.63 -5.92
C GLY A 99 9.87 1.95 -5.28
N ASP A 100 10.79 1.87 -4.34
CA ASP A 100 11.26 2.94 -3.47
C ASP A 100 12.49 3.65 -4.07
N ASP A 101 12.98 3.15 -5.20
CA ASP A 101 14.02 3.82 -5.96
C ASP A 101 13.51 5.16 -6.50
N TYR A 102 14.45 6.07 -6.76
CA TYR A 102 14.16 7.42 -7.20
C TYR A 102 13.32 7.46 -8.47
N ILE A 103 13.56 6.55 -9.42
CA ILE A 103 12.88 6.50 -10.72
C ILE A 103 11.42 6.09 -10.53
N SER A 104 11.15 5.07 -9.72
CA SER A 104 9.79 4.64 -9.41
C SER A 104 8.97 5.73 -8.72
N LYS A 105 9.59 6.49 -7.80
CA LYS A 105 8.96 7.65 -7.15
C LYS A 105 8.67 8.78 -8.13
N ASP A 106 9.64 9.12 -8.96
CA ASP A 106 9.52 10.17 -9.98
C ASP A 106 8.39 9.84 -10.98
N LEU A 107 8.38 8.62 -11.52
CA LEU A 107 7.33 8.16 -12.44
C LEU A 107 5.94 8.12 -11.78
N ALA A 108 5.85 7.69 -10.53
CA ALA A 108 4.58 7.70 -9.79
C ALA A 108 4.07 9.13 -9.56
N LEU A 109 4.97 10.06 -9.25
CA LEU A 109 4.64 11.47 -9.08
C LEU A 109 4.26 12.13 -10.40
N GLU A 110 5.01 11.88 -11.48
CA GLU A 110 4.71 12.36 -12.82
C GLU A 110 3.28 11.94 -13.22
N LYS A 111 2.93 10.65 -13.10
CA LYS A 111 1.58 10.16 -13.42
C LYS A 111 0.50 10.82 -12.56
N PHE A 112 0.80 11.11 -11.30
CA PHE A 112 -0.12 11.85 -10.42
C PHE A 112 -0.30 13.30 -10.85
N LEU A 113 0.77 13.96 -11.28
CA LEU A 113 0.71 15.33 -11.79
C LEU A 113 0.05 15.41 -13.17
N GLU A 114 0.17 14.38 -14.00
CA GLU A 114 -0.49 14.27 -15.30
C GLU A 114 -1.99 13.96 -15.22
N LEU A 115 -2.46 13.42 -14.10
CA LEU A 115 -3.88 13.08 -13.91
C LEU A 115 -4.76 14.31 -14.17
N GLN A 116 -5.75 14.12 -15.03
CA GLN A 116 -6.73 15.13 -15.43
C GLN A 116 -8.13 14.52 -15.42
N TYR A 117 -9.12 15.36 -15.12
CA TYR A 117 -10.51 14.98 -15.27
C TYR A 117 -10.91 15.11 -16.74
N ILE A 118 -11.27 13.99 -17.38
CA ILE A 118 -11.75 13.95 -18.77
C ILE A 118 -13.12 13.29 -18.78
N ASP A 119 -14.18 14.12 -18.86
CA ASP A 119 -15.59 13.82 -19.15
C ASP A 119 -16.32 12.74 -18.30
N SER A 120 -15.62 11.96 -17.47
CA SER A 120 -16.16 10.85 -16.70
C SER A 120 -15.59 10.82 -15.29
N THR A 121 -16.49 10.99 -14.32
CA THR A 121 -16.14 10.86 -12.89
C THR A 121 -15.71 9.44 -12.53
N ALA A 122 -16.34 8.43 -13.12
CA ALA A 122 -16.00 7.03 -12.84
C ALA A 122 -14.58 6.69 -13.31
N ASN A 123 -14.20 7.13 -14.51
CA ASN A 123 -12.85 6.92 -15.04
C ASN A 123 -11.83 7.67 -14.21
N PHE A 124 -12.10 8.93 -13.87
CA PHE A 124 -11.24 9.72 -13.00
C PHE A 124 -11.01 9.06 -11.64
N ILE A 125 -12.05 8.52 -11.00
CA ILE A 125 -11.92 7.81 -9.71
C ILE A 125 -11.09 6.53 -9.87
N ALA A 126 -11.32 5.77 -10.95
CA ALA A 126 -10.56 4.54 -11.21
C ALA A 126 -9.07 4.84 -11.44
N GLU A 127 -8.75 5.85 -12.24
CA GLU A 127 -7.38 6.30 -12.50
C GLU A 127 -6.72 6.88 -11.24
N ALA A 128 -7.44 7.72 -10.48
CA ALA A 128 -6.95 8.27 -9.22
C ALA A 128 -6.63 7.15 -8.21
N ARG A 129 -7.44 6.10 -8.15
CA ARG A 129 -7.17 4.92 -7.30
C ARG A 129 -5.93 4.17 -7.79
N ALA A 130 -5.82 3.92 -9.10
CA ALA A 130 -4.66 3.25 -9.67
C ALA A 130 -3.36 4.03 -9.40
N ILE A 131 -3.37 5.35 -9.57
CA ILE A 131 -2.22 6.22 -9.27
C ILE A 131 -1.92 6.23 -7.77
N ASN A 132 -2.93 6.31 -6.90
CA ASN A 132 -2.70 6.24 -5.46
C ASN A 132 -2.02 4.92 -5.06
N HIS A 133 -2.43 3.79 -5.64
CA HIS A 133 -1.73 2.51 -5.44
C HIS A 133 -0.27 2.58 -5.87
N ARG A 134 0.04 3.25 -7.00
CA ARG A 134 1.43 3.44 -7.46
C ARG A 134 2.22 4.31 -6.49
N LEU A 135 1.68 5.43 -6.02
CA LEU A 135 2.33 6.30 -5.04
C LEU A 135 2.66 5.56 -3.73
N VAL A 136 1.70 4.79 -3.21
CA VAL A 136 1.89 3.98 -2.01
C VAL A 136 2.92 2.88 -2.24
N SER A 137 2.84 2.18 -3.38
CA SER A 137 3.81 1.13 -3.73
C SER A 137 5.21 1.69 -3.89
N ALA A 138 5.33 2.90 -4.44
CA ALA A 138 6.61 3.58 -4.60
C ALA A 138 7.11 4.29 -3.33
N LYS A 139 6.36 4.17 -2.22
CA LYS A 139 6.63 4.85 -0.94
C LYS A 139 6.86 6.36 -1.10
N VAL A 140 6.08 6.99 -1.96
CA VAL A 140 6.11 8.45 -2.09
C VAL A 140 5.55 9.04 -0.78
N GLY A 141 6.39 9.77 -0.05
CA GLY A 141 6.08 10.37 1.25
C GLY A 141 5.14 11.57 1.21
N LEU A 142 4.07 11.50 0.40
CA LEU A 142 3.03 12.51 0.35
C LEU A 142 1.98 12.22 1.42
N ASP A 143 1.77 13.20 2.30
CA ASP A 143 0.71 13.18 3.30
C ASP A 143 -0.68 13.00 2.67
N ASP A 144 -1.57 12.27 3.34
CA ASP A 144 -2.90 11.94 2.83
C ASP A 144 -3.79 13.18 2.61
N GLN A 145 -3.63 14.21 3.45
CA GLN A 145 -4.35 15.48 3.27
C GLN A 145 -3.80 16.26 2.08
N VAL A 146 -2.48 16.25 1.88
CA VAL A 146 -1.84 16.87 0.71
C VAL A 146 -2.27 16.17 -0.58
N LYS A 147 -2.24 14.83 -0.64
CA LYS A 147 -2.73 14.04 -1.79
C LYS A 147 -4.18 14.35 -2.09
N THR A 148 -5.00 14.39 -1.05
CA THR A 148 -6.42 14.76 -1.12
C THR A 148 -6.61 16.15 -1.73
N SER A 149 -5.91 17.16 -1.19
CA SER A 149 -6.01 18.52 -1.68
C SER A 149 -5.60 18.63 -3.15
N MET A 150 -4.53 17.93 -3.54
CA MET A 150 -4.05 17.91 -4.93
C MET A 150 -5.05 17.22 -5.86
N LEU A 151 -5.62 16.08 -5.49
CA LEU A 151 -6.66 15.40 -6.28
C LEU A 151 -7.91 16.27 -6.46
N LEU A 152 -8.37 16.94 -5.40
CA LEU A 152 -9.54 17.82 -5.48
C LEU A 152 -9.31 19.03 -6.40
N ARG A 153 -8.07 19.50 -6.54
CA ARG A 153 -7.72 20.56 -7.49
C ARG A 153 -7.78 20.10 -8.95
N LYS A 154 -7.75 18.79 -9.22
CA LYS A 154 -7.87 18.23 -10.58
C LYS A 154 -9.32 18.19 -11.09
N LEU A 155 -10.30 18.39 -10.20
CA LEU A 155 -11.71 18.40 -10.60
C LEU A 155 -12.10 19.71 -11.31
N PRO A 156 -13.05 19.65 -12.26
CA PRO A 156 -13.60 20.85 -12.90
C PRO A 156 -14.26 21.80 -11.91
N SER A 157 -14.44 23.07 -12.32
CA SER A 157 -15.06 24.12 -11.51
C SER A 157 -16.50 23.81 -11.08
N SER A 158 -17.21 22.94 -11.81
CA SER A 158 -18.54 22.43 -11.44
C SER A 158 -18.55 21.68 -10.10
N PHE A 159 -17.41 21.20 -9.62
CA PHE A 159 -17.24 20.51 -8.33
C PHE A 159 -16.82 21.45 -7.19
N ARG A 160 -16.84 22.78 -7.39
CA ARG A 160 -16.37 23.76 -6.37
C ARG A 160 -17.03 23.55 -5.01
N SER A 161 -18.36 23.45 -4.96
CA SER A 161 -19.09 23.26 -3.70
C SER A 161 -18.71 21.96 -3.00
N PHE A 162 -18.41 20.90 -3.76
CA PHE A 162 -17.92 19.64 -3.19
C PHE A 162 -16.52 19.78 -2.59
N ARG A 163 -15.59 20.43 -3.33
CA ARG A 163 -14.24 20.70 -2.86
C ARG A 163 -14.23 21.48 -1.56
N ASP A 164 -15.06 22.51 -1.46
CA ASP A 164 -15.12 23.38 -0.29
C ASP A 164 -15.63 22.60 0.94
N VAL A 165 -16.63 21.74 0.77
CA VAL A 165 -17.14 20.88 1.86
C VAL A 165 -16.09 19.86 2.34
N ILE A 166 -15.36 19.23 1.42
CA ILE A 166 -14.33 18.24 1.78
C ILE A 166 -13.13 18.91 2.46
N SER A 167 -12.73 20.10 1.98
CA SER A 167 -11.61 20.87 2.53
C SER A 167 -11.86 21.34 3.98
N VAL A 168 -13.14 21.50 4.36
CA VAL A 168 -13.54 21.97 5.70
C VAL A 168 -13.73 20.82 6.70
N GLY A 169 -13.81 19.54 6.26
CA GLY A 169 -14.24 18.47 7.19
C GLY A 169 -13.94 17.01 6.88
N CYS A 170 -13.12 16.65 5.89
CA CYS A 170 -12.75 15.24 5.66
C CYS A 170 -11.23 15.06 5.74
N ALA A 171 -10.75 14.74 6.94
CA ALA A 171 -9.35 14.46 7.22
C ALA A 171 -8.88 13.06 6.78
N ASN A 172 -9.80 12.16 6.36
CA ASN A 172 -9.48 10.76 6.10
C ASN A 172 -9.95 10.31 4.72
N ASP A 173 -9.01 9.74 3.95
CA ASP A 173 -9.13 8.97 2.70
C ASP A 173 -10.25 9.40 1.73
N VAL A 174 -9.86 10.18 0.73
CA VAL A 174 -10.80 10.70 -0.26
C VAL A 174 -11.21 9.67 -1.31
N VAL A 175 -10.43 8.59 -1.55
CA VAL A 175 -10.89 7.46 -2.39
C VAL A 175 -12.13 6.80 -1.79
N LEU A 176 -12.20 6.73 -0.45
CA LEU A 176 -13.39 6.31 0.26
C LEU A 176 -14.47 7.39 0.12
N CYS A 177 -14.18 8.68 0.35
CA CYS A 177 -15.18 9.75 0.26
C CYS A 177 -15.82 9.89 -1.15
N PHE A 178 -15.06 9.69 -2.23
CA PHE A 178 -15.58 9.67 -3.60
C PHE A 178 -16.55 8.51 -3.82
N GLY A 179 -16.24 7.32 -3.29
CA GLY A 179 -17.15 6.16 -3.31
C GLY A 179 -18.40 6.38 -2.44
N PHE A 180 -18.24 6.99 -1.26
CA PHE A 180 -19.32 7.17 -0.28
C PHE A 180 -20.40 8.19 -0.69
N LYS A 181 -20.09 9.17 -1.56
CA LYS A 181 -21.08 10.17 -2.01
C LYS A 181 -21.72 9.88 -3.37
N TYR A 182 -21.04 9.18 -4.28
CA TYR A 182 -21.56 8.91 -5.63
C TYR A 182 -22.31 7.59 -5.78
N GLN A 183 -22.36 6.74 -4.74
CA GLN A 183 -23.08 5.46 -4.77
C GLN A 183 -24.54 5.54 -4.30
N ASN A 184 -25.14 6.74 -4.28
CA ASN A 184 -26.55 6.95 -3.91
C ASN A 184 -27.47 7.29 -5.10
N VAL A 185 -27.00 7.16 -6.34
CA VAL A 185 -27.86 7.29 -7.52
C VAL A 185 -27.53 6.15 -8.48
N HIS A 186 -28.42 5.16 -8.52
CA HIS A 186 -28.38 3.93 -9.32
C HIS A 186 -27.30 2.89 -8.95
N ILE A 187 -27.68 1.91 -8.12
CA ILE A 187 -27.65 0.47 -8.42
C ILE A 187 -28.47 -0.25 -7.32
N LEU A 188 -29.56 -0.88 -7.74
CA LEU A 188 -30.30 -1.86 -6.95
C LEU A 188 -29.40 -3.08 -6.69
N GLY A 189 -29.27 -3.47 -5.44
CA GLY A 189 -28.65 -4.75 -5.04
C GLY A 189 -27.41 -4.56 -4.18
N TYR A 190 -27.44 -5.15 -2.98
CA TYR A 190 -26.39 -5.16 -1.94
C TYR A 190 -26.40 -3.97 -0.95
N ARG A 191 -27.46 -3.96 -0.14
CA ARG A 191 -27.48 -3.37 1.20
C ARG A 191 -26.67 -4.26 2.15
N ILE A 192 -25.77 -3.67 2.92
CA ILE A 192 -25.54 -3.83 4.39
C ILE A 192 -24.15 -3.23 4.66
N GLN A 193 -24.12 -2.00 5.23
CA GLN A 193 -23.05 -1.38 6.07
C GLN A 193 -23.04 0.17 6.06
N LEU A 194 -23.83 0.84 5.21
CA LEU A 194 -23.80 2.30 5.11
C LEU A 194 -24.53 3.08 6.24
N VAL A 195 -25.38 2.42 7.04
CA VAL A 195 -26.23 3.11 8.02
C VAL A 195 -25.52 3.35 9.36
N GLU A 196 -24.50 2.55 9.71
CA GLU A 196 -23.88 2.60 11.03
C GLU A 196 -22.86 3.77 11.18
N VAL A 197 -22.20 4.15 10.08
CA VAL A 197 -21.23 5.26 10.08
C VAL A 197 -21.91 6.64 10.06
N ILE A 198 -23.08 6.75 9.41
CA ILE A 198 -23.83 8.01 9.33
C ILE A 198 -24.45 8.38 10.69
N SER A 199 -24.96 7.40 11.44
CA SER A 199 -25.48 7.62 12.80
C SER A 199 -24.38 8.06 13.77
N ASN A 200 -23.19 7.47 13.66
CA ASN A 200 -22.07 7.77 14.56
C ASN A 200 -21.42 9.14 14.26
N SER A 201 -21.40 9.55 12.98
CA SER A 201 -20.88 10.87 12.56
C SER A 201 -21.82 12.03 12.93
N ARG A 202 -23.15 11.86 12.76
CA ARG A 202 -24.13 12.86 13.22
C ARG A 202 -24.14 12.99 14.74
N ALA A 203 -24.08 11.88 15.48
CA ALA A 203 -24.02 11.90 16.94
C ALA A 203 -22.78 12.63 17.46
N LYS A 204 -21.61 12.42 16.83
CA LYS A 204 -20.38 13.14 17.17
C LYS A 204 -20.43 14.62 16.82
N GLN A 205 -21.07 15.02 15.72
CA GLN A 205 -21.21 16.44 15.34
C GLN A 205 -22.19 17.22 16.23
N VAL A 206 -23.24 16.56 16.74
CA VAL A 206 -24.16 17.19 17.70
C VAL A 206 -23.49 17.37 19.05
N ALA A 207 -22.81 16.33 19.57
CA ALA A 207 -22.08 16.41 20.82
C ALA A 207 -20.97 17.48 20.80
N TYR A 208 -20.27 17.65 19.67
CA TYR A 208 -19.22 18.68 19.55
C TYR A 208 -19.79 20.11 19.53
N ARG A 209 -20.98 20.33 18.96
CA ARG A 209 -21.64 21.65 18.99
C ARG A 209 -22.16 22.01 20.38
N GLU A 210 -22.69 21.05 21.11
CA GLU A 210 -23.20 21.27 22.48
C GLU A 210 -22.06 21.54 23.48
N VAL A 211 -20.89 20.90 23.29
CA VAL A 211 -19.69 21.18 24.10
C VAL A 211 -19.08 22.55 23.77
N GLN A 212 -19.15 23.01 22.52
CA GLN A 212 -18.68 24.34 22.12
C GLN A 212 -19.63 25.46 22.60
N GLN A 213 -20.95 25.24 22.59
CA GLN A 213 -21.93 26.18 23.12
C GLN A 213 -21.85 26.30 24.65
N SER A 214 -21.65 25.19 25.37
CA SER A 214 -21.47 25.24 26.84
C SER A 214 -20.17 25.94 27.26
N HIS A 215 -19.08 25.82 26.50
CA HIS A 215 -17.82 26.55 26.72
C HIS A 215 -17.88 28.05 26.40
N GLN A 216 -18.80 28.49 25.52
CA GLN A 216 -19.05 29.91 25.26
C GLN A 216 -19.94 30.55 26.34
N VAL A 217 -20.96 29.82 26.83
CA VAL A 217 -21.85 30.33 27.88
C VAL A 217 -21.12 30.43 29.23
N GLY A 218 -20.25 29.47 29.56
CA GLY A 218 -19.46 29.52 30.80
C GLY A 218 -18.42 30.64 30.88
N ARG A 219 -17.93 31.14 29.72
CA ARG A 219 -17.00 32.29 29.69
C ARG A 219 -17.70 33.66 29.78
N CYS A 220 -19.00 33.74 29.52
CA CYS A 220 -19.77 34.98 29.71
C CYS A 220 -20.19 35.23 31.16
N THR A 221 -20.24 34.21 32.02
CA THR A 221 -20.67 34.35 33.42
C THR A 221 -19.56 34.77 34.39
N ASP A 222 -18.28 34.66 34.00
CA ASP A 222 -17.14 35.00 34.87
C ASP A 222 -16.58 36.43 34.65
N GLN A 223 -17.21 37.23 33.79
CA GLN A 223 -16.87 38.66 33.61
C GLN A 223 -17.88 39.63 34.24
N ILE A 224 -18.86 39.12 35.01
CA ILE A 224 -19.78 39.95 35.79
C ILE A 224 -19.76 39.49 37.25
N LYS A 225 -18.67 39.81 37.96
CA LYS A 225 -18.62 39.98 39.42
C LYS A 225 -17.61 41.05 39.78
#